data_AF-A0AAN6P759-F1
#
_entry.id   AF-A0AAN6P759-F1
#
_cell.length_a   1.000
_cell.length_b   1.000
_cell.length_c   1.000
_cell.angle_alpha   90.00
_cell.angle_beta   90.00
_cell.angle_gamma   90.00
#
_symmetry.space_group_name_H-M   'P 1'
#
loop_
_entity.id
_entity.type
_entity.pdbx_description
1 polymer ?
#
loop_
_entity_poly.entity_id
_entity_poly.type
_entity_poly.pdbx_seq_one_letter_code
_entity_poly.pdbx_strand_id
1 'polypeptide(L)'
;MAFIHHRAISSLHYSLPNLSPTNPVRRVRASEVRAQAAAIPAAIKKRPYYPHAFGNHEQLPFEQNSQPLIEHPLMPDGEMPWQEGQGRRAGPARIVVNEWDRSTPEVAYHDPTLPRARDRVTGRWRARPFSKGVYREREEFNF
;
A
#
# COMPACT_ATOMS: atom_id res chain seq x y z
N MET A 1 -4.21 42.61 20.96
CA MET A 1 -3.32 41.49 20.59
C MET A 1 -4.19 40.36 20.06
N ALA A 2 -4.11 40.07 18.76
CA ALA A 2 -4.86 38.96 18.17
C ALA A 2 -4.01 37.69 18.28
N PHE A 3 -4.47 36.71 19.05
CA PHE A 3 -3.87 35.38 19.09
C PHE A 3 -4.27 34.63 17.82
N ILE A 4 -3.32 34.45 16.90
CA ILE A 4 -3.49 33.54 15.78
C ILE A 4 -3.42 32.12 16.37
N HIS A 5 -4.57 31.47 16.52
CA HIS A 5 -4.62 30.05 16.80
C HIS A 5 -4.08 29.31 15.56
N HIS A 6 -2.81 28.90 15.60
CA HIS A 6 -2.29 27.91 14.66
C HIS A 6 -3.06 26.61 14.87
N ARG A 7 -4.08 26.36 14.04
CA ARG A 7 -4.69 25.03 13.97
C ARG A 7 -3.71 24.12 13.25
N ALA A 8 -3.07 23.22 13.99
CA ALA A 8 -2.43 22.07 13.38
C ALA A 8 -3.53 21.30 12.63
N ILE A 9 -3.41 21.19 11.31
CA ILE A 9 -4.25 20.28 10.55
C ILE A 9 -3.55 18.94 10.63
N SER A 10 -4.14 17.99 11.34
CA SER A 10 -3.60 16.64 11.32
C SER A 10 -4.05 15.93 10.05
N SER A 11 -3.08 15.34 9.33
CA SER A 11 -3.33 14.54 8.14
C SER A 11 -2.96 13.08 8.41
N LEU A 12 -3.85 12.15 8.05
CA LEU A 12 -3.64 10.71 8.22
C LEU A 12 -2.93 10.16 6.98
N HIS A 13 -1.94 9.29 7.17
CA HIS A 13 -1.18 8.68 6.07
C HIS A 13 -0.73 7.26 6.41
N TYR A 14 -0.40 6.49 5.38
CA TYR A 14 0.34 5.22 5.53
C TYR A 14 1.83 5.49 5.36
N SER A 15 2.61 5.02 6.33
CA SER A 15 4.08 5.09 6.33
C SER A 15 4.67 3.71 6.09
N LEU A 16 5.59 3.61 5.13
CA LEU A 16 6.29 2.38 4.74
C LEU A 16 7.77 2.53 5.13
N PRO A 17 8.10 2.37 6.43
CA PRO A 17 9.31 2.93 7.04
C PRO A 17 10.62 2.41 6.42
N ASN A 18 10.63 1.16 5.96
CA ASN A 18 11.83 0.49 5.45
C ASN A 18 12.12 0.82 3.98
N LEU A 19 11.24 1.56 3.30
CA LEU A 19 11.55 2.13 1.98
C LEU A 19 12.49 3.33 2.12
N SER A 20 13.29 3.58 1.06
CA SER A 20 14.17 4.78 0.98
C SER A 20 13.39 6.05 1.30
N PRO A 21 13.94 7.01 2.07
CA PRO A 21 13.31 8.31 2.35
C PRO A 21 12.79 9.04 1.12
N THR A 22 13.43 8.84 -0.04
CA THR A 22 13.09 9.45 -1.34
C THR A 22 12.10 8.61 -2.17
N ASN A 23 11.68 7.43 -1.69
CA ASN A 23 10.74 6.61 -2.41
C ASN A 23 9.36 7.29 -2.41
N PRO A 24 8.73 7.49 -3.58
CA PRO A 24 7.51 8.28 -3.69
C PRO A 24 6.27 7.63 -3.05
N VAL A 25 6.30 6.31 -2.79
CA VAL A 25 5.24 5.62 -2.05
C VAL A 25 5.60 5.38 -0.59
N ARG A 26 6.72 5.93 -0.08
CA ARG A 26 7.10 5.76 1.34
C ARG A 26 6.05 6.33 2.29
N ARG A 27 5.39 7.41 1.88
CA ARG A 27 4.30 8.06 2.60
C ARG A 27 3.23 8.40 1.58
N VAL A 28 2.02 7.90 1.80
CA VAL A 28 0.86 8.16 0.94
C VAL A 28 -0.31 8.54 1.85
N ARG A 29 -1.02 9.62 1.50
CA ARG A 29 -2.16 10.11 2.29
C ARG A 29 -3.23 9.02 2.40
N ALA A 30 -3.85 8.90 3.57
CA ALA A 30 -4.90 7.91 3.78
C ALA A 30 -6.12 8.12 2.86
N SER A 31 -6.42 9.38 2.54
CA SER A 31 -7.46 9.73 1.56
C SER A 31 -7.13 9.22 0.16
N GLU A 32 -5.86 9.28 -0.24
CA GLU A 32 -5.40 8.81 -1.53
C GLU A 32 -5.45 7.28 -1.61
N VAL A 33 -5.00 6.58 -0.56
CA VAL A 33 -5.12 5.13 -0.46
C VAL A 33 -6.58 4.69 -0.57
N ARG A 34 -7.51 5.39 0.08
CA ARG A 34 -8.96 5.13 -0.04
C ARG A 34 -9.49 5.40 -1.46
N ALA A 35 -9.08 6.49 -2.09
CA ALA A 35 -9.50 6.82 -3.45
C ALA A 35 -9.01 5.76 -4.45
N GLN A 36 -7.74 5.34 -4.34
CA GLN A 36 -7.19 4.28 -5.18
C GLN A 36 -7.82 2.91 -4.88
N ALA A 37 -8.14 2.61 -3.62
CA ALA A 37 -8.86 1.38 -3.23
C ALA A 37 -10.26 1.30 -3.86
N ALA A 38 -10.99 2.41 -3.86
CA ALA A 38 -12.30 2.51 -4.50
C ALA A 38 -12.24 2.33 -6.03
N ALA A 39 -11.10 2.65 -6.64
CA ALA A 39 -10.85 2.47 -8.08
C ALA A 39 -10.37 1.07 -8.46
N ILE A 40 -10.14 0.16 -7.51
CA ILE A 40 -9.70 -1.21 -7.80
C ILE A 40 -10.80 -1.93 -8.61
N PRO A 41 -10.47 -2.52 -9.79
CA PRO A 41 -11.45 -3.26 -10.58
C PRO A 41 -12.13 -4.39 -9.82
N ALA A 42 -13.45 -4.57 -10.00
CA ALA A 42 -14.20 -5.64 -9.32
C ALA A 42 -13.67 -7.04 -9.66
N ALA A 43 -13.32 -7.27 -10.93
CA ALA A 43 -12.85 -8.56 -11.42
C ALA A 43 -11.46 -8.91 -10.89
N ILE A 44 -11.39 -10.05 -10.19
CA ILE A 44 -10.12 -10.62 -9.70
C ILE A 44 -9.44 -11.40 -10.83
N LYS A 45 -8.14 -11.16 -11.01
CA LYS A 45 -7.33 -11.78 -12.04
C LYS A 45 -6.42 -12.86 -11.44
N LYS A 46 -5.90 -13.73 -12.31
CA LYS A 46 -4.81 -14.64 -11.95
C LYS A 46 -3.48 -13.88 -11.99
N ARG A 47 -2.55 -14.28 -11.11
CA ARG A 47 -1.17 -13.79 -11.16
C ARG A 47 -0.58 -14.02 -12.57
N PRO A 48 0.19 -13.05 -13.11
CA PRO A 48 0.78 -11.88 -12.43
C PRO A 48 -0.06 -10.59 -12.49
N TYR A 49 -1.28 -10.64 -13.03
CA TYR A 49 -2.11 -9.46 -13.29
C TYR A 49 -2.86 -8.97 -12.05
N TYR A 50 -3.23 -7.69 -11.99
CA TYR A 50 -3.91 -7.08 -10.83
C TYR A 50 -5.36 -6.68 -11.13
N PRO A 51 -6.23 -6.65 -10.10
CA PRO A 51 -5.99 -7.16 -8.74
C PRO A 51 -5.96 -8.69 -8.71
N HIS A 52 -5.31 -9.27 -7.71
CA HIS A 52 -5.31 -10.73 -7.49
C HIS A 52 -5.28 -11.07 -6.00
N ALA A 53 -5.55 -12.34 -5.67
CA ALA A 53 -5.57 -12.82 -4.30
C ALA A 53 -4.26 -12.56 -3.55
N PHE A 54 -4.37 -11.95 -2.36
CA PHE A 54 -3.28 -11.74 -1.42
C PHE A 54 -3.29 -12.84 -0.36
N GLY A 55 -2.40 -13.82 -0.51
CA GLY A 55 -2.37 -14.99 0.39
C GLY A 55 -1.97 -14.69 1.84
N ASN A 56 -1.41 -13.50 2.12
CA ASN A 56 -0.86 -13.12 3.43
C ASN A 56 0.06 -14.19 4.04
N HIS A 57 0.99 -14.74 3.26
CA HIS A 57 1.89 -15.81 3.70
C HIS A 57 2.79 -15.39 4.87
N GLU A 58 3.10 -14.09 4.94
CA GLU A 58 3.85 -13.46 6.01
C GLU A 58 3.04 -13.26 7.30
N GLN A 59 1.74 -13.59 7.29
CA GLN A 59 0.82 -13.43 8.44
C GLN A 59 0.83 -12.01 9.00
N LEU A 60 0.80 -11.02 8.10
CA LEU A 60 0.75 -9.62 8.48
C LEU A 60 -0.50 -9.37 9.33
N PRO A 61 -0.38 -8.59 10.44
CA PRO A 61 -1.48 -8.35 11.36
C PRO A 61 -2.41 -7.27 10.80
N PHE A 62 -3.21 -7.61 9.79
CA PHE A 62 -4.26 -6.74 9.29
C PHE A 62 -5.40 -6.64 10.30
N GLU A 63 -5.78 -5.41 10.64
CA GLU A 63 -6.72 -5.14 11.74
C GLU A 63 -8.15 -5.00 11.23
N GLN A 64 -8.31 -4.50 10.01
CA GLN A 64 -9.62 -4.14 9.45
C GLN A 64 -10.09 -5.15 8.41
N ASN A 65 -9.19 -5.97 7.87
CA ASN A 65 -9.52 -6.94 6.83
C ASN A 65 -9.25 -8.37 7.28
N SER A 66 -10.25 -9.23 7.09
CA SER A 66 -10.11 -10.69 7.13
C SER A 66 -10.07 -11.26 5.71
N GLN A 67 -9.61 -12.51 5.59
CA GLN A 67 -9.63 -13.27 4.34
C GLN A 67 -11.05 -13.38 3.76
N PRO A 68 -11.21 -13.45 2.43
CA PRO A 68 -10.20 -13.42 1.38
C PRO A 68 -9.71 -12.00 1.12
N LEU A 69 -8.40 -11.88 0.97
CA LEU A 69 -7.74 -10.60 0.69
C LEU A 69 -7.34 -10.53 -0.78
N ILE A 70 -7.34 -9.33 -1.33
CA ILE A 70 -6.79 -9.04 -2.65
C ILE A 70 -5.73 -7.94 -2.55
N GLU A 71 -4.74 -7.98 -3.44
CA GLU A 71 -3.73 -6.94 -3.59
C GLU A 71 -3.86 -6.21 -4.91
N HIS A 72 -3.64 -4.89 -4.87
CA HIS A 72 -3.54 -4.02 -6.04
C HIS A 72 -2.38 -3.04 -5.85
N PRO A 73 -1.64 -2.64 -6.90
CA PRO A 73 -0.53 -1.70 -6.74
C PRO A 73 -0.98 -0.36 -6.16
N LEU A 74 -0.19 0.15 -5.21
CA LEU A 74 -0.34 1.48 -4.64
C LEU A 74 0.52 2.46 -5.44
N MET A 75 -0.08 3.57 -5.87
CA MET A 75 0.60 4.66 -6.58
C MET A 75 0.88 5.84 -5.63
N PRO A 76 1.93 6.64 -5.89
CA PRO A 76 2.22 7.89 -5.17
C PRO A 76 1.03 8.85 -5.09
N ASP A 77 1.08 9.76 -4.11
CA ASP A 77 0.10 10.84 -3.97
C ASP A 77 -0.01 11.67 -5.26
N GLY A 78 -1.26 11.96 -5.67
CA GLY A 78 -1.56 12.78 -6.84
C GLY A 78 -1.39 12.06 -8.19
N GLU A 79 -1.00 10.79 -8.19
CA GLU A 79 -0.97 9.99 -9.40
C GLU A 79 -2.26 9.20 -9.59
N MET A 80 -2.61 8.93 -10.86
CA MET A 80 -3.76 8.08 -11.16
C MET A 80 -3.55 6.65 -10.62
N PRO A 81 -4.63 5.97 -10.19
CA PRO A 81 -4.58 4.56 -9.78
C PRO A 81 -3.90 3.69 -10.84
N TRP A 82 -3.22 2.64 -10.40
CA TRP A 82 -2.50 1.75 -11.31
C TRP A 82 -3.44 1.14 -12.36
N GLN A 83 -2.97 1.13 -13.62
CA GLN A 83 -3.66 0.47 -14.73
C GLN A 83 -2.70 -0.43 -15.49
N GLU A 84 -3.23 -1.58 -15.90
CA GLU A 84 -2.50 -2.55 -16.70
C GLU A 84 -2.18 -2.00 -18.10
N GLY A 85 -1.02 -2.38 -18.66
CA GLY A 85 -0.66 -2.01 -20.02
C GLY A 85 -0.11 -0.59 -20.21
N GLN A 86 -0.13 0.28 -19.19
CA GLN A 86 0.40 1.65 -19.30
C GLN A 86 1.95 1.74 -19.26
N GLY A 87 2.69 0.64 -19.36
CA GLY A 87 4.15 0.62 -19.30
C GLY A 87 4.76 0.98 -17.93
N ARG A 88 3.92 1.22 -16.92
CA ARG A 88 4.35 1.60 -15.56
C ARG A 88 4.58 0.35 -14.70
N ARG A 89 5.66 0.37 -13.93
CA ARG A 89 5.94 -0.69 -12.95
C ARG A 89 4.98 -0.55 -11.77
N ALA A 90 4.44 -1.66 -11.28
CA ALA A 90 3.57 -1.73 -10.10
C ALA A 90 4.23 -1.26 -8.78
N GLY A 91 5.54 -0.97 -8.79
CA GLY A 91 6.26 -0.56 -7.60
C GLY A 91 6.26 -1.61 -6.47
N PRO A 92 6.75 -1.25 -5.28
CA PRO A 92 6.90 -2.16 -4.16
C PRO A 92 5.66 -2.26 -3.25
N ALA A 93 4.75 -1.29 -3.30
CA ALA A 93 3.64 -1.15 -2.37
C ALA A 93 2.31 -1.64 -2.96
N ARG A 94 1.45 -2.18 -2.11
CA ARG A 94 0.16 -2.76 -2.44
C ARG A 94 -0.89 -2.22 -1.48
N ILE A 95 -2.04 -1.86 -2.04
CA ILE A 95 -3.29 -1.74 -1.31
C ILE A 95 -3.80 -3.17 -1.09
N VAL A 96 -4.17 -3.49 0.14
CA VAL A 96 -4.77 -4.75 0.55
C VAL A 96 -6.15 -4.46 1.09
N VAL A 97 -7.15 -5.15 0.56
CA VAL A 97 -8.56 -5.04 0.96
C VAL A 97 -9.19 -6.42 1.03
N ASN A 98 -10.28 -6.55 1.79
CA ASN A 98 -11.17 -7.69 1.66
C ASN A 98 -11.81 -7.70 0.25
N GLU A 99 -11.94 -8.88 -0.34
CA GLU A 99 -12.49 -9.03 -1.69
C GLU A 99 -13.93 -8.49 -1.82
N TRP A 100 -14.73 -8.72 -0.77
CA TRP A 100 -16.15 -8.40 -0.70
C TRP A 100 -16.41 -7.00 -0.14
N ASP A 101 -15.56 -6.52 0.77
CA ASP A 101 -15.61 -5.16 1.32
C ASP A 101 -14.29 -4.42 1.15
N ARG A 102 -14.28 -3.42 0.26
CA ARG A 102 -13.09 -2.63 -0.08
C ARG A 102 -13.02 -1.30 0.66
N SER A 103 -13.91 -1.06 1.62
CA SER A 103 -14.05 0.23 2.30
C SER A 103 -12.90 0.53 3.27
N THR A 104 -12.23 -0.50 3.77
CA THR A 104 -11.17 -0.41 4.79
C THR A 104 -9.81 -0.84 4.24
N PRO A 105 -9.16 -0.07 3.37
CA PRO A 105 -7.86 -0.47 2.82
C PRO A 105 -6.77 -0.48 3.89
N GLU A 106 -5.91 -1.50 3.84
CA GLU A 106 -4.62 -1.54 4.51
C GLU A 106 -3.50 -1.56 3.46
N VAL A 107 -2.26 -1.31 3.87
CA VAL A 107 -1.12 -1.23 2.94
C VAL A 107 -0.09 -2.28 3.32
N ALA A 108 0.46 -2.95 2.31
CA ALA A 108 1.62 -3.83 2.45
C ALA A 108 2.68 -3.45 1.42
N TYR A 109 3.95 -3.75 1.69
CA TYR A 109 5.01 -3.50 0.72
C TYR A 109 6.13 -4.54 0.78
N HIS A 110 6.76 -4.81 -0.36
CA HIS A 110 7.96 -5.62 -0.44
C HIS A 110 9.11 -4.93 0.31
N ASP A 111 9.49 -5.49 1.45
CA ASP A 111 10.42 -4.85 2.37
C ASP A 111 11.89 -5.05 1.93
N PRO A 112 12.62 -3.99 1.54
CA PRO A 112 14.02 -4.08 1.14
C PRO A 112 14.99 -4.47 2.27
N THR A 113 14.56 -4.46 3.54
CA THR A 113 15.41 -4.93 4.66
C THR A 113 15.27 -6.42 4.91
N LEU A 114 14.23 -7.08 4.37
CA LEU A 114 14.02 -8.52 4.55
C LEU A 114 14.73 -9.35 3.47
N PRO A 115 15.32 -10.51 3.82
CA PRO A 115 16.04 -11.35 2.88
C PRO A 115 15.10 -11.94 1.81
N ARG A 116 15.58 -12.04 0.57
CA ARG A 116 14.87 -12.79 -0.47
C ARG A 116 15.07 -14.28 -0.26
N ALA A 117 13.99 -15.04 -0.39
CA ALA A 117 14.10 -16.49 -0.49
C ALA A 117 14.39 -16.90 -1.93
N ARG A 118 15.18 -17.95 -2.10
CA ARG A 118 15.35 -18.63 -3.39
C ARG A 118 14.31 -19.73 -3.50
N ASP A 119 13.58 -19.75 -4.61
CA ASP A 119 12.66 -20.82 -4.91
C ASP A 119 13.43 -22.13 -5.11
N ARG A 120 13.11 -23.16 -4.32
CA ARG A 120 13.85 -24.43 -4.33
C ARG A 120 13.64 -25.25 -5.61
N VAL A 121 12.53 -25.06 -6.31
CA VAL A 121 12.17 -25.83 -7.50
C VAL A 121 12.72 -25.17 -8.77
N THR A 122 12.48 -23.86 -8.91
CA THR A 122 12.84 -23.10 -10.12
C THR A 122 14.21 -22.42 -10.01
N GLY A 123 14.80 -22.37 -8.82
CA GLY A 123 16.07 -21.68 -8.55
C GLY A 123 15.99 -20.15 -8.67
N ARG A 124 14.81 -19.57 -8.95
CA ARG A 124 14.62 -18.13 -9.11
C ARG A 124 14.49 -17.43 -7.76
N TRP A 125 14.97 -16.20 -7.67
CA TRP A 125 14.72 -15.37 -6.49
C TRP A 125 13.25 -14.98 -6.43
N ARG A 126 12.64 -15.20 -5.26
CA ARG A 126 11.28 -14.72 -4.98
C ARG A 126 11.29 -13.21 -4.76
N ALA A 127 10.12 -12.59 -4.88
CA ALA A 127 9.93 -11.24 -4.39
C ALA A 127 10.30 -11.18 -2.89
N ARG A 128 10.69 -9.99 -2.42
CA ARG A 128 10.96 -9.82 -0.99
C ARG A 128 9.67 -10.03 -0.19
N PRO A 129 9.75 -10.56 1.04
CA PRO A 129 8.58 -10.67 1.88
C PRO A 129 7.89 -9.32 2.08
N PHE A 130 6.58 -9.36 2.31
CA PHE A 130 5.83 -8.17 2.64
C PHE A 130 6.04 -7.73 4.09
N SER A 131 5.94 -6.41 4.32
CA SER A 131 5.70 -5.79 5.63
C SER A 131 4.43 -4.95 5.58
N LYS A 132 3.76 -4.80 6.71
CA LYS A 132 2.57 -3.93 6.86
C LYS A 132 3.00 -2.47 6.88
N GLY A 133 2.30 -1.62 6.13
CA GLY A 133 2.40 -0.17 6.23
C GLY A 133 1.73 0.33 7.51
N VAL A 134 2.35 1.31 8.17
CA VAL A 134 1.87 1.83 9.46
C VAL A 134 0.95 3.02 9.21
N TYR A 135 -0.30 2.93 9.71
CA TYR A 135 -1.22 4.07 9.71
C TYR A 135 -0.77 5.08 10.77
N ARG A 136 -0.56 6.34 10.37
CA ARG A 136 -0.03 7.39 11.26
C ARG A 136 -0.74 8.72 11.05
N GLU A 137 -0.91 9.45 12.14
CA GLU A 137 -1.24 10.87 12.13
C GLU A 137 0.03 11.69 11.87
N ARG A 138 -0.11 12.78 11.13
CA ARG A 138 0.93 13.77 10.89
C ARG A 138 0.35 15.13 11.25
N GLU A 139 1.04 15.86 12.11
CA GLU A 139 0.78 17.27 12.30
C GLU A 139 1.36 18.06 11.12
N GLU A 140 0.51 18.75 10.37
CA GLU A 140 0.94 19.71 9.35
C GLU A 140 0.84 21.12 9.93
N PHE A 141 1.99 21.80 10.01
CA PHE A 141 2.08 23.20 10.39
C PHE A 141 1.99 24.04 9.11
N ASN A 142 0.93 24.82 8.97
CA ASN A 142 0.87 25.89 7.97
C ASN A 142 1.73 27.05 8.47
N PHE A 143 2.75 27.41 7.69
CA PHE A 143 3.57 28.61 7.89
C PHE A 143 2.97 29.78 7.12
#